data_AF-H6NMW7-F1
#
_entry.id   AF-H6NMW7-F1
#
_cell.length_a   1.000
_cell.length_b   1.000
_cell.length_c   1.000
_cell.angle_alpha   90.00
_cell.angle_beta   90.00
_cell.angle_gamma   90.00
#
_symmetry.space_group_name_H-M   'P 1'
#
loop_
_entity.id
_entity.type
_entity.pdbx_description
1 polymer ?
#
loop_
_entity_poly.entity_id
_entity_poly.type
_entity_poly.pdbx_seq_one_letter_code
_entity_poly.pdbx_strand_id
1 'polypeptide(L)'
;MVSAFAMEYTPITNRMMIGVSCSKGGTSINLWQPDGAFLNDAISRYHTAASWLTDNGYTIKHKFMVWCQGETDADHGMAGEEYRTKLKRMIDAMVSAGLERCYIVRIGCHRDHPTLYDEIMLAQTDLCRTYSNAVLVSTRFASMAAEGLMKDPFHYTQKGYNITGADAGRNTALHITLNQEPQLYDPKSQSLYLSRK
;
A
#
# COMPACT_ATOMS: atom_id res chain seq x y z
N MET A 1 5.96 -10.09 -1.36
CA MET A 1 4.69 -9.42 -1.72
C MET A 1 4.71 -8.96 -3.17
N VAL A 2 5.66 -8.09 -3.57
CA VAL A 2 5.69 -7.45 -4.90
C VAL A 2 5.64 -8.43 -6.08
N SER A 3 6.36 -9.55 -6.03
CA SER A 3 6.31 -10.55 -7.11
C SER A 3 4.92 -11.14 -7.31
N ALA A 4 4.22 -11.49 -6.22
CA ALA A 4 2.84 -11.98 -6.29
C ALA A 4 1.86 -10.93 -6.81
N PHE A 5 2.06 -9.67 -6.43
CA PHE A 5 1.30 -8.54 -6.97
C PHE A 5 1.45 -8.44 -8.50
N ALA A 6 2.70 -8.46 -9.00
CA ALA A 6 2.97 -8.37 -10.43
C ALA A 6 2.41 -9.57 -11.21
N MET A 7 2.47 -10.78 -10.63
CA MET A 7 1.94 -12.00 -11.24
C MET A 7 0.42 -11.96 -11.42
N GLU A 8 -0.34 -11.37 -10.48
CA GLU A 8 -1.79 -11.21 -10.63
C GLU A 8 -2.18 -10.01 -11.50
N TYR A 9 -1.38 -8.94 -11.47
CA TYR A 9 -1.68 -7.72 -12.22
C TYR A 9 -1.56 -7.90 -13.74
N THR A 10 -0.47 -8.56 -14.18
CA THR A 10 -0.10 -8.70 -15.59
C THR A 10 -1.18 -9.38 -16.44
N PRO A 11 -1.74 -10.56 -16.07
CA PRO A 11 -2.72 -11.25 -16.90
C PRO A 11 -4.06 -10.50 -17.05
N ILE A 12 -4.42 -9.66 -16.08
CA ILE A 12 -5.68 -8.90 -16.11
C ILE A 12 -5.54 -7.64 -16.98
N THR A 13 -4.41 -6.95 -16.84
CA THR A 13 -4.17 -5.69 -17.58
C THR A 13 -3.56 -5.91 -18.95
N ASN A 14 -3.02 -7.11 -19.21
CA ASN A 14 -2.14 -7.41 -20.34
C ASN A 14 -0.95 -6.44 -20.44
N ARG A 15 -0.39 -6.05 -19.28
CA ARG A 15 0.73 -5.12 -19.18
C ARG A 15 1.77 -5.61 -18.18
N MET A 16 3.03 -5.60 -18.59
CA MET A 16 4.15 -5.84 -17.69
C MET A 16 4.29 -4.72 -16.67
N MET A 17 4.74 -5.08 -15.47
CA MET A 17 4.99 -4.16 -14.37
C MET A 17 6.49 -4.01 -14.14
N ILE A 18 6.94 -2.77 -13.96
CA ILE A 18 8.29 -2.46 -13.49
C ILE A 18 8.19 -2.00 -12.05
N GLY A 19 8.74 -2.80 -11.13
CA GLY A 19 8.76 -2.47 -9.70
C GLY A 19 9.95 -1.58 -9.35
N VAL A 20 9.67 -0.40 -8.79
CA VAL A 20 10.69 0.49 -8.22
C VAL A 20 10.68 0.32 -6.70
N SER A 21 11.68 -0.37 -6.16
CA SER A 21 11.75 -0.62 -4.72
C SER A 21 12.31 0.58 -3.97
N CYS A 22 11.50 1.09 -3.04
CA CYS A 22 11.85 2.22 -2.18
C CYS A 22 11.74 1.87 -0.67
N SER A 23 11.24 0.69 -0.31
CA SER A 23 10.88 0.39 1.09
C SER A 23 12.09 0.39 2.04
N LYS A 24 11.84 0.79 3.29
CA LYS A 24 12.81 0.81 4.39
C LYS A 24 12.15 0.29 5.66
N GLY A 25 12.69 -0.80 6.22
CA GLY A 25 12.15 -1.42 7.42
C GLY A 25 12.29 -0.53 8.66
N GLY A 26 11.32 -0.63 9.58
CA GLY A 26 11.34 0.09 10.86
C GLY A 26 11.23 1.61 10.74
N THR A 27 10.67 2.13 9.64
CA THR A 27 10.50 3.57 9.44
C THR A 27 9.09 4.01 9.78
N SER A 28 8.97 5.15 10.48
CA SER A 28 7.70 5.86 10.77
C SER A 28 7.32 6.76 9.59
N ILE A 29 6.02 7.05 9.42
CA ILE A 29 5.51 8.00 8.41
C ILE A 29 6.15 9.39 8.51
N ASN A 30 6.70 9.76 9.67
CA ASN A 30 7.44 11.00 9.88
C ASN A 30 8.69 11.12 9.00
N LEU A 31 9.32 10.00 8.64
CA LEU A 31 10.49 9.97 7.76
C LEU A 31 10.11 10.09 6.28
N TRP A 32 8.84 9.89 5.95
CA TRP A 32 8.29 9.86 4.59
C TRP A 32 7.55 11.15 4.22
N GLN A 33 7.85 12.25 4.90
CA GLN A 33 7.21 13.53 4.62
C GLN A 33 7.91 14.28 3.48
N PRO A 34 7.20 15.22 2.80
CA PRO A 34 7.82 16.13 1.83
C PRO A 34 9.07 16.81 2.39
N ASP A 35 10.04 17.04 1.51
CA ASP A 35 11.37 17.56 1.83
C ASP A 35 12.24 16.61 2.68
N GLY A 36 11.70 15.45 3.08
CA GLY A 36 12.41 14.40 3.79
C GLY A 36 13.23 13.49 2.88
N ALA A 37 14.36 12.98 3.40
CA ALA A 37 15.31 12.19 2.61
C ALA A 37 14.70 10.93 1.99
N PHE A 38 13.81 10.21 2.71
CA PHE A 38 13.23 8.97 2.21
C PHE A 38 12.22 9.20 1.09
N LEU A 39 11.35 10.21 1.22
CA LEU A 39 10.40 10.54 0.17
C LEU A 39 11.12 11.08 -1.07
N ASN A 40 12.13 11.93 -0.87
CA ASN A 40 12.94 12.46 -1.97
C ASN A 40 13.71 11.34 -2.71
N ASP A 41 14.26 10.36 -2.00
CA ASP A 41 14.88 9.17 -2.61
C ASP A 41 13.85 8.37 -3.42
N ALA A 42 12.64 8.16 -2.90
CA ALA A 42 11.58 7.46 -3.62
C ALA A 42 11.14 8.19 -4.90
N ILE A 43 10.95 9.51 -4.83
CA ILE A 43 10.63 10.37 -5.97
C ILE A 43 11.75 10.30 -7.02
N SER A 44 13.01 10.43 -6.58
CA SER A 44 14.18 10.35 -7.47
C SER A 44 14.28 9.00 -8.19
N ARG A 45 14.09 7.88 -7.47
CA ARG A 45 14.09 6.53 -8.07
C ARG A 45 12.97 6.35 -9.09
N TYR A 46 11.78 6.84 -8.77
CA TYR A 46 10.64 6.83 -9.68
C TYR A 46 10.96 7.60 -10.97
N HIS A 47 11.44 8.85 -10.87
CA HIS A 47 11.79 9.64 -12.05
C HIS A 47 12.92 9.03 -12.87
N THR A 48 13.94 8.48 -12.21
CA THR A 48 15.06 7.80 -12.87
C THR A 48 14.57 6.59 -13.67
N ALA A 49 13.73 5.74 -13.06
CA ALA A 49 13.18 4.58 -13.74
C ALA A 49 12.24 4.98 -14.89
N ALA A 50 11.39 5.99 -14.67
CA ALA A 50 10.46 6.47 -15.70
C ALA A 50 11.21 7.04 -16.90
N SER A 51 12.22 7.89 -16.66
CA SER A 51 13.04 8.49 -17.72
C SER A 51 13.81 7.42 -18.49
N TRP A 52 14.46 6.48 -17.79
CA TRP A 52 15.16 5.38 -18.45
C TRP A 52 14.23 4.56 -19.35
N LEU A 53 13.01 4.23 -18.90
CA LEU A 53 12.04 3.51 -19.71
C LEU A 53 11.64 4.29 -20.95
N THR A 54 11.32 5.59 -20.82
CA THR A 54 10.92 6.40 -21.97
C THR A 54 12.06 6.62 -22.96
N ASP A 55 13.28 6.86 -22.46
CA ASP A 55 14.47 7.08 -23.28
C ASP A 55 14.88 5.82 -24.05
N ASN A 56 14.50 4.64 -23.54
CA ASN A 56 14.71 3.35 -24.20
C ASN A 56 13.47 2.85 -24.97
N GLY A 57 12.53 3.75 -25.30
CA GLY A 57 11.42 3.45 -26.21
C GLY A 57 10.23 2.71 -25.59
N TYR A 58 10.20 2.53 -24.27
CA TYR A 58 9.06 1.93 -23.59
C TYR A 58 7.96 2.97 -23.34
N THR A 59 6.70 2.60 -23.62
CA THR A 59 5.53 3.43 -23.28
C THR A 59 5.00 3.07 -21.91
N ILE A 60 5.09 4.00 -20.95
CA ILE A 60 4.50 3.85 -19.62
C ILE A 60 3.01 4.24 -19.69
N LYS A 61 2.13 3.32 -19.27
CA LYS A 61 0.67 3.56 -19.30
C LYS A 61 0.07 3.97 -17.96
N HIS A 62 0.57 3.37 -16.88
CA HIS A 62 0.11 3.66 -15.53
C HIS A 62 1.30 3.88 -14.61
N LYS A 63 1.22 4.91 -13.77
CA LYS A 63 2.24 5.30 -12.80
C LYS A 63 1.58 5.40 -11.43
N PHE A 64 1.85 4.47 -10.54
CA PHE A 64 1.26 4.44 -9.21
C PHE A 64 2.24 3.91 -8.18
N MET A 65 1.95 4.15 -6.91
CA MET A 65 2.69 3.58 -5.79
C MET A 65 1.85 2.52 -5.09
N VAL A 66 2.51 1.53 -4.51
CA VAL A 66 1.92 0.58 -3.56
C VAL A 66 2.54 0.86 -2.19
N TRP A 67 1.71 1.14 -1.20
CA TRP A 67 2.14 1.51 0.14
C TRP A 67 1.66 0.51 1.18
N CYS A 68 2.59 0.04 2.00
CA CYS A 68 2.37 -0.86 3.13
C CYS A 68 3.35 -0.49 4.24
N GLN A 69 2.90 0.32 5.18
CA GLN A 69 3.66 0.80 6.33
C GLN A 69 2.64 1.32 7.34
N GLY A 70 2.99 1.29 8.63
CA GLY A 70 2.25 1.94 9.71
C GLY A 70 2.52 1.30 11.06
N GLU A 71 3.14 0.12 11.08
CA GLU A 71 3.48 -0.65 12.28
C GLU A 71 4.31 0.19 13.26
N THR A 72 5.39 0.82 12.77
CA THR A 72 6.25 1.68 13.61
C THR A 72 5.52 2.90 14.19
N ASP A 73 4.52 3.43 13.49
CA ASP A 73 3.74 4.57 14.02
C ASP A 73 2.81 4.12 15.14
N ALA A 74 2.21 2.93 15.00
CA ALA A 74 1.41 2.33 16.06
C ALA A 74 2.26 1.92 17.27
N ASP A 75 3.46 1.36 17.06
CA ASP A 75 4.41 1.05 18.14
C ASP A 75 4.80 2.29 18.96
N HIS A 76 4.85 3.46 18.32
CA HIS A 76 5.09 4.75 18.98
C HIS A 76 3.83 5.40 19.55
N GLY A 77 2.66 4.77 19.44
CA GLY A 77 1.40 5.32 19.93
C GLY A 77 0.93 6.57 19.18
N MET A 78 1.28 6.70 17.89
CA MET A 78 0.80 7.80 17.06
C MET A 78 -0.71 7.76 16.93
N ALA A 79 -1.37 8.91 17.16
CA ALA A 79 -2.81 9.04 16.96
C ALA A 79 -3.20 8.81 15.49
N GLY A 80 -4.30 8.10 15.26
CA GLY A 80 -4.79 7.78 13.90
C GLY A 80 -4.98 9.01 13.00
N GLU A 81 -5.46 10.14 13.55
CA GLU A 81 -5.66 11.37 12.78
C GLU A 81 -4.35 12.02 12.33
N GLU A 82 -3.32 11.97 13.20
CA GLU A 82 -1.99 12.44 12.87
C GLU A 82 -1.41 11.60 11.73
N TYR A 83 -1.48 10.28 11.85
CA TYR A 83 -1.03 9.37 10.80
C TYR A 83 -1.77 9.61 9.48
N ARG A 84 -3.10 9.76 9.52
CA ARG A 84 -3.93 10.03 8.33
C ARG A 84 -3.50 11.30 7.61
N THR A 85 -3.25 12.37 8.36
CA THR A 85 -2.80 13.66 7.83
C THR A 85 -1.44 13.53 7.13
N LYS A 86 -0.50 12.84 7.78
CA LYS A 86 0.86 12.60 7.26
C LYS A 86 0.86 11.68 6.05
N LEU A 87 0.03 10.63 6.06
CA LEU A 87 -0.16 9.72 4.94
C LEU A 87 -0.72 10.47 3.73
N LYS A 88 -1.78 11.27 3.91
CA LYS A 88 -2.35 12.10 2.85
C LYS A 88 -1.30 13.05 2.26
N ARG A 89 -0.55 13.76 3.11
CA ARG A 89 0.50 14.69 2.67
C ARG A 89 1.60 13.99 1.85
N MET A 90 2.02 12.80 2.27
CA MET A 90 2.99 12.00 1.52
C MET A 90 2.43 11.58 0.14
N ILE A 91 1.18 11.11 0.09
CA ILE A 91 0.51 10.72 -1.17
C ILE A 91 0.38 11.92 -2.10
N ASP A 92 -0.04 13.09 -1.60
CA ASP A 92 -0.14 14.33 -2.39
C ASP A 92 1.20 14.71 -3.04
N ALA A 93 2.33 14.53 -2.33
CA ALA A 93 3.65 14.80 -2.87
C ALA A 93 4.06 13.79 -3.96
N MET A 94 3.77 12.51 -3.78
CA MET A 94 4.02 11.50 -4.81
C MET A 94 3.14 11.70 -6.06
N VAL A 95 1.90 12.14 -5.88
CA VAL A 95 1.00 12.51 -6.99
C VAL A 95 1.51 13.76 -7.69
N SER A 96 1.96 14.77 -6.95
CA SER A 96 2.58 15.98 -7.49
C SER A 96 3.87 15.67 -8.28
N ALA A 97 4.61 14.63 -7.89
CA ALA A 97 5.75 14.12 -8.64
C ALA A 97 5.34 13.36 -9.93
N GLY A 98 4.06 13.10 -10.17
CA GLY A 98 3.56 12.54 -11.43
C GLY A 98 3.02 11.11 -11.35
N LEU A 99 2.79 10.59 -10.14
CA LEU A 99 1.96 9.40 -9.95
C LEU A 99 0.46 9.73 -10.11
N GLU A 100 -0.30 8.77 -10.59
CA GLU A 100 -1.77 8.86 -10.73
C GLU A 100 -2.46 8.73 -9.37
N ARG A 101 -1.97 7.81 -8.52
CA ARG A 101 -2.54 7.51 -7.20
C ARG A 101 -1.64 6.59 -6.36
N CYS A 102 -2.05 6.39 -5.12
CA CYS A 102 -1.49 5.42 -4.18
C CYS A 102 -2.46 4.26 -3.93
N TYR A 103 -1.97 3.03 -4.07
CA TYR A 103 -2.66 1.81 -3.68
C TYR A 103 -2.17 1.37 -2.30
N ILE A 104 -3.08 1.31 -1.33
CA ILE A 104 -2.78 0.98 0.06
C ILE A 104 -3.02 -0.51 0.28
N VAL A 105 -2.01 -1.20 0.77
CA VAL A 105 -2.16 -2.49 1.44
C VAL A 105 -2.19 -2.18 2.93
N ARG A 106 -3.35 -2.38 3.57
CA ARG A 106 -3.50 -2.05 4.99
C ARG A 106 -2.67 -3.00 5.83
N ILE A 107 -2.03 -2.47 6.88
CA ILE A 107 -1.27 -3.29 7.83
C ILE A 107 -2.19 -4.30 8.54
N GLY A 108 -1.59 -5.37 9.05
CA GLY A 108 -2.26 -6.39 9.86
C GLY A 108 -2.27 -6.05 11.35
N CYS A 109 -2.61 -7.04 12.17
CA CYS A 109 -2.56 -6.92 13.62
C CYS A 109 -1.19 -7.35 14.15
N HIS A 110 -0.71 -6.73 15.23
CA HIS A 110 0.40 -7.29 16.01
C HIS A 110 -0.01 -8.64 16.60
N ARG A 111 0.85 -9.67 16.49
CA ARG A 111 0.52 -11.05 16.88
C ARG A 111 0.11 -11.17 18.35
N ASP A 112 0.91 -10.56 19.23
CA ASP A 112 0.77 -10.71 20.68
C ASP A 112 -0.11 -9.61 21.31
N HIS A 113 -0.42 -8.55 20.55
CA HIS A 113 -1.20 -7.39 20.99
C HIS A 113 -2.20 -6.99 19.89
N PRO A 114 -3.30 -7.76 19.69
CA PRO A 114 -4.11 -7.69 18.48
C PRO A 114 -4.82 -6.35 18.19
N THR A 115 -4.86 -5.45 19.18
CA THR A 115 -5.48 -4.12 19.07
C THR A 115 -4.46 -2.98 18.97
N LEU A 116 -3.15 -3.28 19.07
CA LEU A 116 -2.09 -2.26 19.09
C LEU A 116 -2.11 -1.38 17.83
N TYR A 117 -2.48 -1.95 16.68
CA TYR A 117 -2.42 -1.28 15.39
C TYR A 117 -3.77 -0.72 14.92
N ASP A 118 -4.82 -0.79 15.76
CA ASP A 118 -6.21 -0.53 15.35
C ASP A 118 -6.42 0.92 14.87
N GLU A 119 -5.83 1.91 15.53
CA GLU A 119 -5.95 3.31 15.11
C GLU A 119 -5.34 3.56 13.73
N ILE A 120 -4.18 2.97 13.45
CA ILE A 120 -3.49 3.12 12.16
C ILE A 120 -4.24 2.37 11.06
N MET A 121 -4.74 1.16 11.36
CA MET A 121 -5.59 0.40 10.43
C MET A 121 -6.87 1.19 10.08
N LEU A 122 -7.52 1.80 11.08
CA LEU A 122 -8.71 2.63 10.86
C LEU A 122 -8.37 3.86 10.01
N ALA A 123 -7.29 4.57 10.34
CA ALA A 123 -6.82 5.73 9.58
C ALA A 123 -6.55 5.41 8.11
N GLN A 124 -5.89 4.29 7.81
CA GLN A 124 -5.66 3.82 6.44
C GLN A 124 -6.97 3.51 5.71
N THR A 125 -7.90 2.84 6.40
CA THR A 125 -9.21 2.48 5.86
C THR A 125 -10.04 3.71 5.52
N ASP A 126 -10.16 4.64 6.46
CA ASP A 126 -10.99 5.84 6.31
C ASP A 126 -10.43 6.83 5.28
N LEU A 127 -9.11 6.95 5.20
CA LEU A 127 -8.49 7.71 4.12
C LEU A 127 -8.90 7.16 2.75
N CYS A 128 -8.76 5.84 2.55
CA CYS A 128 -9.07 5.20 1.27
C CYS A 128 -10.55 5.26 0.89
N ARG A 129 -11.46 5.35 1.87
CA ARG A 129 -12.91 5.50 1.60
C ARG A 129 -13.26 6.82 0.92
N THR A 130 -12.50 7.87 1.19
CA THR A 130 -12.93 9.25 0.89
C THR A 130 -11.96 10.03 0.02
N TYR A 131 -10.67 9.68 0.04
CA TYR A 131 -9.63 10.42 -0.66
C TYR A 131 -9.33 9.80 -2.03
N SER A 132 -9.58 10.56 -3.10
CA SER A 132 -9.51 10.10 -4.50
C SER A 132 -8.15 9.54 -4.92
N ASN A 133 -7.07 10.04 -4.34
CA ASN A 133 -5.71 9.63 -4.68
C ASN A 133 -5.25 8.39 -3.90
N ALA A 134 -6.10 7.81 -3.05
CA ALA A 134 -5.81 6.58 -2.31
C ALA A 134 -6.88 5.52 -2.57
N VAL A 135 -6.45 4.29 -2.84
CA VAL A 135 -7.35 3.14 -3.04
C VAL A 135 -6.88 1.99 -2.15
N LEU A 136 -7.77 1.45 -1.33
CA LEU A 136 -7.46 0.26 -0.52
C LEU A 136 -7.55 -0.98 -1.42
N VAL A 137 -6.49 -1.77 -1.48
CA VAL A 137 -6.41 -2.94 -2.38
C VAL A 137 -6.23 -4.27 -1.66
N SER A 138 -5.92 -4.27 -0.36
CA SER A 138 -5.97 -5.48 0.44
C SER A 138 -6.06 -5.18 1.94
N THR A 139 -6.80 -6.04 2.63
CA THR A 139 -6.96 -6.11 4.09
C THR A 139 -6.41 -7.42 4.66
N ARG A 140 -5.82 -8.28 3.80
CA ARG A 140 -5.49 -9.68 4.13
C ARG A 140 -4.52 -9.82 5.29
N PHE A 141 -3.63 -8.86 5.53
CA PHE A 141 -2.71 -8.93 6.66
C PHE A 141 -3.41 -9.02 8.03
N ALA A 142 -4.67 -8.57 8.14
CA ALA A 142 -5.45 -8.65 9.38
C ALA A 142 -5.69 -10.09 9.88
N SER A 143 -5.67 -11.11 9.01
CA SER A 143 -5.91 -12.51 9.39
C SER A 143 -4.65 -13.33 9.66
N MET A 144 -3.45 -12.77 9.43
CA MET A 144 -2.21 -13.56 9.38
C MET A 144 -1.86 -14.24 10.71
N ALA A 145 -2.13 -13.58 11.85
CA ALA A 145 -1.93 -14.19 13.17
C ALA A 145 -2.83 -15.41 13.40
N ALA A 146 -4.12 -15.29 13.09
CA ALA A 146 -5.09 -16.38 13.22
C ALA A 146 -4.81 -17.54 12.25
N GLU A 147 -4.25 -17.25 11.08
CA GLU A 147 -3.87 -18.25 10.07
C GLU A 147 -2.50 -18.91 10.33
N GLY A 148 -1.79 -18.52 11.40
CA GLY A 148 -0.43 -19.02 11.68
C GLY A 148 0.62 -18.58 10.66
N LEU A 149 0.39 -17.44 9.99
CA LEU A 149 1.23 -16.92 8.91
C LEU A 149 2.15 -15.78 9.35
N MET A 150 2.34 -15.59 10.66
CA MET A 150 3.30 -14.64 11.23
C MET A 150 4.69 -15.29 11.34
N LYS A 151 5.73 -14.56 10.96
CA LYS A 151 7.14 -14.95 11.17
C LYS A 151 7.60 -14.57 12.57
N ASP A 152 7.22 -13.38 13.00
CA ASP A 152 7.52 -12.79 14.31
C ASP A 152 6.31 -11.91 14.71
N PRO A 153 6.36 -11.09 15.77
CA PRO A 153 5.17 -10.35 16.21
C PRO A 153 4.57 -9.37 15.19
N PHE A 154 5.32 -8.94 14.17
CA PHE A 154 4.90 -7.90 13.21
C PHE A 154 5.18 -8.25 11.75
N HIS A 155 6.06 -9.21 11.45
CA HIS A 155 6.32 -9.67 10.09
C HIS A 155 5.58 -10.95 9.72
N TYR A 156 5.31 -11.08 8.43
CA TYR A 156 4.59 -12.21 7.84
C TYR A 156 5.55 -13.24 7.23
N THR A 157 5.09 -14.48 7.13
CA THR A 157 5.74 -15.52 6.33
C THR A 157 5.68 -15.20 4.83
N GLN A 158 6.53 -15.85 4.02
CA GLN A 158 6.47 -15.70 2.57
C GLN A 158 5.09 -16.08 2.00
N LYS A 159 4.42 -17.08 2.58
CA LYS A 159 3.06 -17.47 2.20
C LYS A 159 2.06 -16.33 2.45
N GLY A 160 2.11 -15.68 3.62
CA GLY A 160 1.28 -14.51 3.94
C GLY A 160 1.52 -13.33 2.98
N TYR A 161 2.78 -13.07 2.64
CA TYR A 161 3.14 -12.05 1.64
C TYR A 161 2.67 -12.39 0.22
N ASN A 162 2.62 -13.67 -0.16
CA ASN A 162 2.15 -14.09 -1.47
C ASN A 162 0.62 -13.95 -1.57
N ILE A 163 -0.12 -14.38 -0.54
CA ILE A 163 -1.59 -14.22 -0.48
C ILE A 163 -1.97 -12.75 -0.58
N THR A 164 -1.36 -11.90 0.27
CA THR A 164 -1.70 -10.47 0.29
C THR A 164 -1.25 -9.75 -0.98
N GLY A 165 -0.08 -10.11 -1.52
CA GLY A 165 0.41 -9.56 -2.78
C GLY A 165 -0.51 -9.91 -3.96
N ALA A 166 -0.96 -11.16 -4.04
CA ALA A 166 -1.88 -11.60 -5.08
C ALA A 166 -3.23 -10.85 -5.01
N ASP A 167 -3.83 -10.77 -3.82
CA ASP A 167 -5.07 -10.02 -3.58
C ASP A 167 -4.92 -8.54 -3.99
N ALA A 168 -3.88 -7.87 -3.51
CA ALA A 168 -3.60 -6.48 -3.85
C ALA A 168 -3.35 -6.25 -5.34
N GLY A 169 -2.61 -7.15 -6.00
CA GLY A 169 -2.32 -7.07 -7.44
C GLY A 169 -3.56 -7.21 -8.28
N ARG A 170 -4.41 -8.20 -7.96
CA ARG A 170 -5.70 -8.42 -8.63
C ARG A 170 -6.63 -7.24 -8.47
N ASN A 171 -6.82 -6.74 -7.25
CA ASN A 171 -7.72 -5.62 -6.97
C ASN A 171 -7.24 -4.32 -7.62
N THR A 172 -5.92 -4.09 -7.64
CA THR A 172 -5.33 -2.95 -8.38
C THR A 172 -5.61 -3.05 -9.87
N ALA A 173 -5.38 -4.22 -10.47
CA ALA A 173 -5.60 -4.42 -11.90
C ALA A 173 -7.07 -4.23 -12.30
N LEU A 174 -8.01 -4.81 -11.54
CA LEU A 174 -9.45 -4.66 -11.77
C LEU A 174 -9.89 -3.20 -11.59
N HIS A 175 -9.39 -2.51 -10.57
CA HIS A 175 -9.67 -1.10 -10.39
C HIS A 175 -9.23 -0.29 -11.63
N ILE A 176 -8.02 -0.53 -12.15
CA ILE A 176 -7.51 0.19 -13.34
C ILE A 176 -8.32 -0.15 -14.60
N THR A 177 -8.67 -1.41 -14.82
CA THR A 177 -9.32 -1.84 -16.07
C THR A 177 -10.82 -1.55 -16.10
N LEU A 178 -11.49 -1.64 -14.94
CA LEU A 178 -12.94 -1.45 -14.83
C LEU A 178 -13.33 -0.07 -14.31
N ASN A 179 -12.36 0.71 -13.80
CA ASN A 179 -12.60 1.99 -13.13
C ASN A 179 -13.64 1.85 -11.98
N GLN A 180 -13.49 0.79 -11.19
CA GLN A 180 -14.36 0.47 -10.05
C GLN A 180 -13.54 0.34 -8.77
N GLU A 181 -14.06 0.89 -7.68
CA GLU A 181 -13.44 0.76 -6.36
C GLU A 181 -13.51 -0.70 -5.85
N PRO A 182 -12.43 -1.23 -5.22
CA PRO A 182 -12.44 -2.59 -4.70
C PRO A 182 -13.49 -2.79 -3.59
N GLN A 183 -14.16 -3.94 -3.63
CA GLN A 183 -14.96 -4.45 -2.51
C GLN A 183 -14.15 -5.54 -1.82
N LEU A 184 -13.79 -5.34 -0.55
CA LEU A 184 -12.87 -6.23 0.16
C LEU A 184 -13.56 -6.78 1.40
N TYR A 185 -13.46 -8.07 1.66
CA TYR A 185 -13.79 -8.58 2.99
C TYR A 185 -12.71 -8.17 3.97
N ASP A 186 -13.08 -7.60 5.11
CA ASP A 186 -12.18 -7.20 6.17
C ASP A 186 -12.24 -8.21 7.33
N PRO A 187 -11.18 -9.03 7.53
CA PRO A 187 -11.13 -9.97 8.64
C PRO A 187 -11.16 -9.32 10.03
N LYS A 188 -10.72 -8.06 10.16
CA LYS A 188 -10.68 -7.35 11.45
C LYS A 188 -12.07 -6.91 11.88
N SER A 189 -12.85 -6.33 10.97
CA SER A 189 -14.23 -5.86 11.26
C SER A 189 -15.31 -6.89 10.96
N GLN A 190 -14.96 -8.02 10.33
CA GLN A 190 -15.88 -9.05 9.84
C GLN A 190 -16.98 -8.48 8.93
N SER A 191 -16.60 -7.52 8.09
CA SER A 191 -17.53 -6.83 7.20
C SER A 191 -16.89 -6.50 5.86
N LEU A 192 -17.71 -6.10 4.89
CA LEU A 192 -17.19 -5.62 3.61
C LEU A 192 -16.71 -4.17 3.75
N TYR A 193 -15.47 -3.92 3.36
CA TYR A 193 -15.01 -2.60 2.98
C TYR A 193 -15.71 -2.18 1.69
N LEU A 194 -16.33 -1.01 1.75
CA LEU A 194 -16.91 -0.31 0.62
C LEU A 194 -16.31 1.10 0.57
N SER A 195 -15.81 1.48 -0.61
CA SER A 195 -15.39 2.84 -0.90
C SER A 195 -16.61 3.77 -0.94
N ARG A 196 -16.40 5.08 -0.72
CA ARG A 196 -17.43 6.13 -0.81
C ARG A 196 -17.16 7.12 -1.95
N LYS A 197 -16.30 6.72 -2.89
CA LYS A 197 -15.92 7.47 -4.09
C LYS A 197 -16.62 6.91 -5.31
#